data_AF-A0A7V1Q1E0-F1
#
_entry.id   AF-A0A7V1Q1E0-F1
#
_cell.length_a   1.000
_cell.length_b   1.000
_cell.length_c   1.000
_cell.angle_alpha   90.00
_cell.angle_beta   90.00
_cell.angle_gamma   90.00
#
_symmetry.space_group_name_H-M   'P 1'
#
loop_
_entity.id
_entity.type
_entity.pdbx_description
1 polymer ?
#
loop_
_entity_poly.entity_id
_entity_poly.type
_entity_poly.pdbx_seq_one_letter_code
_entity_poly.pdbx_strand_id
1 'polypeptide(L)'
;MPKSVMDGIEFAEKRRPVDADWTKRKRIVVGSAIALLACAAVGYGGFIAWQNRPVHLPTSAEQAIATINSGRVDRLGEDRKRQYFAEAARLMREVPEDKRRDLFTQENRDAMRQVMMEQMDTSIREIARGNMTIEQFRQQMMERFRNRRPEGDRPERGERDRNGPSERPSAGDRRERFVGRMSNMFQNGDGQRMGLMMGFRAQMPRRAAGESRSGPPGGG
;
A
#
# COMPACT_ATOMS: atom_id res chain seq x y z
N MET A 1 -43.35 20.23 76.38
CA MET A 1 -42.46 19.08 76.18
C MET A 1 -42.55 18.65 74.72
N PRO A 2 -41.54 18.97 73.88
CA PRO A 2 -41.56 18.68 72.46
C PRO A 2 -41.25 17.20 72.20
N LYS A 3 -42.05 16.53 71.37
CA LYS A 3 -41.80 15.16 70.88
C LYS A 3 -40.78 15.24 69.74
N SER A 4 -39.65 14.57 69.93
CA SER A 4 -38.57 14.41 68.96
C SER A 4 -39.09 13.74 67.68
N VAL A 5 -38.87 14.38 66.53
CA VAL A 5 -39.21 13.85 65.19
C VAL A 5 -38.07 12.95 64.65
N MET A 6 -37.07 12.63 65.48
CA MET A 6 -35.87 11.89 65.09
C MET A 6 -35.83 10.44 65.59
N ASP A 7 -36.85 9.95 66.30
CA ASP A 7 -36.88 8.58 66.86
C ASP A 7 -37.33 7.50 65.84
N GLY A 8 -37.34 7.81 64.55
CA GLY A 8 -37.99 6.99 63.52
C GLY A 8 -37.11 6.47 62.38
N ILE A 9 -35.78 6.61 62.45
CA ILE A 9 -34.90 6.01 61.44
C ILE A 9 -33.97 5.00 62.11
N GLU A 10 -34.53 3.82 62.39
CA GLU A 10 -33.72 2.63 62.61
C GLU A 10 -32.94 2.32 61.32
N PHE A 11 -31.75 2.89 61.19
CA PHE A 11 -30.72 2.44 60.24
C PHE A 11 -30.13 1.08 60.65
N ALA A 12 -30.96 0.21 61.23
CA ALA A 12 -30.65 -1.19 61.49
C ALA A 12 -31.08 -2.05 60.30
N GLU A 13 -30.92 -1.55 59.07
CA GLU A 13 -30.72 -2.45 57.94
C GLU A 13 -29.36 -3.10 58.18
N LYS A 14 -29.37 -4.17 58.99
CA LYS A 14 -28.27 -5.12 59.13
C LYS A 14 -27.78 -5.36 57.72
N ARG A 15 -26.63 -4.78 57.38
CA ARG A 15 -25.84 -5.21 56.23
C ARG A 15 -25.64 -6.67 56.50
N ARG A 16 -26.49 -7.52 55.90
CA ARG A 16 -26.20 -8.94 55.82
C ARG A 16 -24.79 -8.92 55.24
N PRO A 17 -23.77 -9.47 55.93
CA PRO A 17 -22.57 -9.80 55.19
C PRO A 17 -23.11 -10.54 53.98
N VAL A 18 -22.76 -10.07 52.79
CA VAL A 18 -23.01 -10.85 51.60
C VAL A 18 -22.17 -12.08 51.88
N ASP A 19 -22.77 -13.07 52.54
CA ASP A 19 -22.20 -14.34 52.91
C ASP A 19 -22.01 -14.99 51.56
N ALA A 20 -20.89 -14.63 50.96
CA ALA A 20 -20.32 -15.22 49.78
C ALA A 20 -19.79 -16.59 50.21
N ASP A 21 -20.66 -17.41 50.80
CA ASP A 21 -20.47 -18.83 51.01
C ASP A 21 -20.54 -19.51 49.65
N TRP A 22 -19.52 -19.22 48.87
CA TRP A 22 -19.28 -19.87 47.61
C TRP A 22 -18.91 -21.31 47.94
N THR A 23 -19.76 -22.24 47.52
CA THR A 23 -19.46 -23.66 47.57
C THR A 23 -18.12 -23.94 46.90
N LYS A 24 -17.38 -24.97 47.35
CA LYS A 24 -16.07 -25.34 46.77
C LYS A 24 -16.12 -25.43 45.24
N ARG A 25 -17.22 -25.97 44.70
CA ARG A 25 -17.47 -26.05 43.25
C ARG A 25 -17.56 -24.67 42.58
N LYS A 26 -18.30 -23.71 43.14
CA LYS A 26 -18.38 -22.34 42.61
C LYS A 26 -17.01 -21.64 42.63
N ARG A 27 -16.23 -21.81 43.69
CA ARG A 27 -14.86 -21.25 43.78
C ARG A 27 -13.95 -21.81 42.68
N ILE A 28 -14.01 -23.13 42.44
CA ILE A 28 -13.23 -23.76 41.36
C ILE A 28 -13.66 -23.23 40.00
N VAL A 29 -14.96 -23.23 39.69
CA VAL A 29 -15.46 -22.79 38.38
C VAL A 29 -15.08 -21.33 38.09
N VAL A 30 -15.27 -20.43 39.07
CA VAL A 30 -14.92 -19.03 38.88
C VAL A 30 -13.41 -18.82 38.85
N GLY A 31 -12.64 -19.55 39.68
CA GLY A 31 -11.19 -19.52 39.62
C GLY A 31 -10.65 -19.96 38.24
N SER A 32 -11.22 -21.02 37.67
CA SER A 32 -10.89 -21.48 36.31
C SER A 32 -11.29 -20.46 35.25
N ALA A 33 -12.47 -19.83 35.38
CA ALA A 33 -12.91 -18.79 34.44
C ALA A 33 -11.99 -17.56 34.48
N ILE A 34 -11.61 -17.10 35.68
CA ILE A 34 -10.66 -15.99 35.85
C ILE A 34 -9.29 -16.37 35.29
N ALA A 35 -8.81 -17.59 35.53
CA ALA A 35 -7.55 -18.07 34.97
C ALA A 35 -7.57 -18.09 33.44
N LEU A 36 -8.65 -18.57 32.81
CA LEU A 36 -8.81 -18.55 31.36
C LEU A 36 -8.86 -17.14 30.81
N LEU A 37 -9.57 -16.21 31.46
CA LEU A 37 -9.60 -14.80 31.08
C LEU A 37 -8.21 -14.15 31.20
N ALA A 38 -7.46 -14.46 32.26
CA ALA A 38 -6.09 -13.98 32.42
C ALA A 38 -5.17 -14.51 31.31
N CYS A 39 -5.25 -15.80 30.97
CA CYS A 39 -4.51 -16.38 29.84
C CYS A 39 -4.88 -15.71 28.51
N ALA A 40 -6.17 -15.49 28.26
CA ALA A 40 -6.64 -14.80 27.06
C ALA A 40 -6.14 -13.35 26.99
N ALA A 41 -6.15 -12.63 28.12
CA ALA A 41 -5.66 -11.26 28.21
C ALA A 41 -4.15 -11.16 27.95
N VAL A 42 -3.35 -12.08 28.51
CA VAL A 42 -1.89 -12.14 28.24
C VAL A 42 -1.62 -12.50 26.79
N GLY A 43 -2.35 -13.47 26.22
CA GLY A 43 -2.21 -13.85 24.81
C GLY A 43 -2.54 -12.69 23.86
N TYR A 44 -3.66 -12.01 24.11
CA TYR A 44 -4.08 -10.84 23.33
C TYR A 44 -3.11 -9.67 23.49
N GLY A 45 -2.68 -9.37 24.72
CA GLY A 45 -1.69 -8.33 25.00
C GLY A 45 -0.35 -8.61 24.32
N GLY A 46 0.12 -9.87 24.34
CA GLY A 46 1.32 -10.30 23.63
C GLY A 46 1.21 -10.16 22.11
N PHE A 47 0.06 -10.50 21.54
CA PHE A 47 -0.21 -10.31 20.12
C PHE A 47 -0.21 -8.83 19.71
N ILE A 48 -0.88 -7.97 20.46
CA ILE A 48 -0.88 -6.51 20.22
C ILE A 48 0.53 -5.93 20.38
N ALA A 49 1.26 -6.34 21.42
CA ALA A 49 2.64 -5.91 21.62
C ALA A 49 3.53 -6.32 20.45
N TRP A 50 3.39 -7.54 19.94
CA TRP A 50 4.11 -8.02 18.75
C TRP A 50 3.73 -7.24 17.48
N GLN A 51 2.44 -6.96 17.27
CA GLN A 51 1.98 -6.17 16.13
C GLN A 51 2.51 -4.73 16.16
N ASN A 52 2.65 -4.14 17.34
CA ASN A 52 3.13 -2.77 17.54
C ASN A 52 4.66 -2.66 17.61
N ARG A 53 5.41 -3.78 17.51
CA ARG A 53 6.88 -3.69 17.47
C ARG A 53 7.31 -2.91 16.23
N PRO A 54 8.17 -1.89 16.39
CA PRO A 54 8.65 -1.11 15.28
C PRO A 54 9.35 -2.04 14.29
N VAL A 55 8.93 -1.94 13.04
CA VAL A 55 9.55 -2.69 11.95
C VAL A 55 10.98 -2.18 11.78
N HIS A 56 11.95 -3.10 11.82
CA HIS A 56 13.33 -2.80 11.47
C HIS A 56 13.44 -2.51 9.97
N LEU A 57 14.42 -1.70 9.57
CA LEU A 57 14.67 -1.48 8.16
C LEU A 57 15.02 -2.82 7.49
N PRO A 58 14.49 -3.07 6.29
CA PRO A 58 14.77 -4.31 5.58
C PRO A 58 16.25 -4.33 5.20
N THR A 59 16.87 -5.51 5.23
CA THR A 59 18.25 -5.71 4.77
C THR A 59 18.31 -6.42 3.42
N SER A 60 17.21 -7.01 2.97
CA SER A 60 17.06 -7.63 1.65
C SER A 60 15.78 -7.21 0.95
N ALA A 61 15.77 -7.32 -0.39
CA ALA A 61 14.59 -7.04 -1.20
C ALA A 61 13.42 -7.98 -0.87
N GLU A 62 13.69 -9.25 -0.60
CA GLU A 62 12.67 -10.23 -0.21
C GLU A 62 12.02 -9.86 1.12
N GLN A 63 12.84 -9.45 2.11
CA GLN A 63 12.34 -9.00 3.40
C GLN A 63 11.51 -7.73 3.26
N ALA A 64 11.91 -6.80 2.38
CA ALA A 64 11.17 -5.59 2.09
C ALA A 64 9.77 -5.92 1.53
N ILE A 65 9.72 -6.77 0.50
CA ILE A 65 8.47 -7.19 -0.14
C ILE A 65 7.57 -7.94 0.85
N ALA A 66 8.12 -8.91 1.60
CA ALA A 66 7.37 -9.70 2.57
C ALA A 66 6.74 -8.81 3.66
N THR A 67 7.48 -7.81 4.12
CA THR A 67 6.99 -6.89 5.15
C THR A 67 5.91 -5.96 4.60
N ILE A 68 6.04 -5.48 3.36
CA ILE A 68 4.99 -4.67 2.70
C ILE A 68 3.72 -5.51 2.52
N ASN A 69 3.85 -6.73 2.01
CA ASN A 69 2.72 -7.67 1.85
C ASN A 69 2.04 -8.00 3.18
N SER A 70 2.77 -8.00 4.30
CA SER A 70 2.18 -8.23 5.63
C SER A 70 1.29 -7.08 6.13
N GLY A 71 1.25 -5.94 5.43
CA GLY A 71 0.52 -4.73 5.84
C GLY A 71 1.10 -4.04 7.08
N ARG A 72 2.22 -4.52 7.62
CA ARG A 72 2.87 -3.91 8.80
C ARG A 72 3.40 -2.51 8.50
N VAL A 73 3.80 -2.24 7.26
CA VAL A 73 4.31 -0.94 6.82
C VAL A 73 3.21 0.13 6.86
N ASP A 74 1.95 -0.24 6.61
CA ASP A 74 0.83 0.71 6.60
C ASP A 74 0.46 1.23 7.99
N ARG A 75 0.88 0.53 9.04
CA ARG A 75 0.68 0.95 10.44
C ARG A 75 1.80 1.86 10.95
N LEU A 76 2.88 2.04 10.18
CA LEU A 76 3.97 2.93 10.54
C LEU A 76 3.55 4.39 10.33
N GLY A 77 4.03 5.30 11.19
CA GLY A 77 3.91 6.73 10.95
C GLY A 77 4.55 7.14 9.62
N GLU A 78 4.08 8.24 9.02
CA GLU A 78 4.46 8.63 7.65
C GLU A 78 5.98 8.72 7.42
N ASP A 79 6.73 9.32 8.35
CA ASP A 79 8.18 9.48 8.19
C ASP A 79 8.90 8.13 8.13
N ARG A 80 8.49 7.19 9.00
CA ARG A 80 9.05 5.85 9.03
C ARG A 80 8.61 5.03 7.83
N LYS A 81 7.37 5.21 7.38
CA LYS A 81 6.85 4.62 6.14
C LYS A 81 7.69 5.07 4.94
N ARG A 82 7.96 6.38 4.82
CA ARG A 82 8.83 6.95 3.77
C ARG A 82 10.25 6.38 3.82
N GLN A 83 10.84 6.31 5.02
CA GLN A 83 12.17 5.72 5.21
C GLN A 83 12.20 4.24 4.77
N TYR A 84 11.16 3.48 5.12
CA TYR A 84 11.04 2.08 4.74
C TYR A 84 10.97 1.90 3.23
N PHE A 85 10.13 2.67 2.54
CA PHE A 85 10.00 2.60 1.08
C PHE A 85 11.25 3.08 0.35
N ALA A 86 11.95 4.08 0.87
CA ALA A 86 13.23 4.52 0.32
C ALA A 86 14.27 3.40 0.38
N GLU A 87 14.36 2.70 1.51
CA GLU A 87 15.27 1.57 1.69
C GLU A 87 14.88 0.37 0.83
N ALA A 88 13.59 0.05 0.76
CA ALA A 88 13.07 -0.97 -0.14
C ALA A 88 13.43 -0.66 -1.60
N ALA A 89 13.29 0.60 -2.03
CA ALA A 89 13.67 1.02 -3.39
C ALA A 89 15.18 0.98 -3.64
N ARG A 90 16.02 1.17 -2.61
CA ARG A 90 17.47 0.96 -2.69
C ARG A 90 17.78 -0.52 -2.91
N LEU A 91 17.27 -1.39 -2.05
CA LEU A 91 17.49 -2.84 -2.12
C LEU A 91 16.99 -3.42 -3.44
N MET A 92 15.82 -3.01 -3.93
CA MET A 92 15.27 -3.46 -5.21
C MET A 92 16.15 -3.07 -6.41
N ARG A 93 16.86 -1.93 -6.33
CA ARG A 93 17.83 -1.52 -7.36
C ARG A 93 19.10 -2.36 -7.32
N GLU A 94 19.50 -2.82 -6.14
CA GLU A 94 20.67 -3.68 -5.96
C GLU A 94 20.42 -5.13 -6.41
N VAL A 95 19.16 -5.57 -6.50
CA VAL A 95 18.84 -6.90 -7.03
C VAL A 95 19.28 -7.04 -8.50
N PRO A 96 20.08 -8.07 -8.82
CA PRO A 96 20.43 -8.46 -10.19
C PRO A 96 19.20 -8.67 -11.09
N GLU A 97 19.31 -8.38 -12.38
CA GLU A 97 18.16 -8.38 -13.28
C GLU A 97 17.53 -9.76 -13.49
N ASP A 98 18.35 -10.81 -13.50
CA ASP A 98 17.95 -12.22 -13.51
C ASP A 98 17.02 -12.53 -12.32
N LYS A 99 17.42 -12.13 -11.11
CA LYS A 99 16.64 -12.37 -9.88
C LYS A 99 15.42 -11.46 -9.74
N ARG A 100 15.42 -10.30 -10.39
CA ARG A 100 14.24 -9.40 -10.34
C ARG A 100 13.00 -10.07 -10.91
N ARG A 101 13.12 -10.90 -11.94
CA ARG A 101 11.97 -11.61 -12.52
C ARG A 101 11.28 -12.52 -11.50
N ASP A 102 12.07 -13.19 -10.67
CA ASP A 102 11.56 -14.09 -9.63
C ASP A 102 10.81 -13.33 -8.53
N LEU A 103 11.20 -12.08 -8.27
CA LEU A 103 10.47 -11.21 -7.34
C LEU A 103 9.13 -10.71 -7.92
N PHE A 104 8.92 -10.76 -9.25
CA PHE A 104 7.68 -10.37 -9.95
C PHE A 104 6.61 -11.46 -9.99
N THR A 105 6.41 -12.17 -8.88
CA THR A 105 5.26 -13.06 -8.67
C THR A 105 3.95 -12.27 -8.56
N GLN A 106 2.82 -12.92 -8.83
CA GLN A 106 1.50 -12.28 -8.75
C GLN A 106 1.21 -11.72 -7.35
N GLU A 107 1.68 -12.40 -6.29
CA GLU A 107 1.53 -12.00 -4.90
C GLU A 107 2.35 -10.75 -4.55
N ASN A 108 3.51 -10.55 -5.19
CA ASN A 108 4.43 -9.45 -4.88
C ASN A 108 4.19 -8.19 -5.71
N ARG A 109 3.30 -8.26 -6.72
CA ARG A 109 3.03 -7.14 -7.64
C ARG A 109 2.52 -5.91 -6.91
N ASP A 110 1.65 -6.08 -5.92
CA ASP A 110 1.07 -4.96 -5.20
C ASP A 110 2.09 -4.27 -4.31
N ALA A 111 2.92 -5.02 -3.57
CA ALA A 111 4.03 -4.46 -2.80
C ALA A 111 5.01 -3.69 -3.70
N MET A 112 5.43 -4.26 -4.83
CA MET A 112 6.34 -3.57 -5.74
C MET A 112 5.71 -2.33 -6.37
N ARG A 113 4.41 -2.38 -6.68
CA ARG A 113 3.67 -1.22 -7.16
C ARG A 113 3.67 -0.12 -6.12
N GLN A 114 3.47 -0.44 -4.84
CA GLN A 114 3.55 0.54 -3.76
C GLN A 114 4.94 1.17 -3.65
N VAL A 115 6.01 0.37 -3.69
CA VAL A 115 7.40 0.89 -3.68
C VAL A 115 7.63 1.84 -4.85
N MET A 116 7.17 1.48 -6.06
CA MET A 116 7.29 2.36 -7.23
C MET A 116 6.50 3.66 -7.10
N MET A 117 5.27 3.59 -6.57
CA MET A 117 4.43 4.78 -6.37
C MET A 117 5.05 5.74 -5.34
N GLU A 118 5.63 5.24 -4.26
CA GLU A 118 6.31 6.06 -3.25
C GLU A 118 7.63 6.64 -3.76
N GLN A 119 8.38 5.88 -4.55
CA GLN A 119 9.56 6.43 -5.24
C GLN A 119 9.17 7.58 -6.18
N MET A 120 8.10 7.40 -6.96
CA MET A 120 7.61 8.42 -7.87
C MET A 120 7.12 9.66 -7.11
N ASP A 121 6.41 9.48 -6.01
CA ASP A 121 5.95 10.58 -5.14
C ASP A 121 7.13 11.39 -4.59
N THR A 122 8.18 10.69 -4.15
CA THR A 122 9.41 11.32 -3.67
C THR A 122 10.05 12.18 -4.76
N SER A 123 10.18 11.65 -5.99
CA SER A 123 10.71 12.42 -7.11
C SER A 123 9.83 13.62 -7.48
N ILE A 124 8.50 13.48 -7.42
CA ILE A 124 7.58 14.60 -7.66
C ILE A 124 7.78 15.70 -6.62
N ARG A 125 7.95 15.34 -5.34
CA ARG A 125 8.24 16.32 -4.28
C ARG A 125 9.58 17.01 -4.48
N GLU A 126 10.60 16.31 -4.96
CA GLU A 126 11.89 16.91 -5.32
C GLU A 126 11.77 17.92 -6.46
N ILE A 127 10.95 17.62 -7.47
CA ILE A 127 10.63 18.55 -8.55
C ILE A 127 9.89 19.78 -8.02
N ALA A 128 8.88 19.58 -7.17
CA ALA A 128 8.11 20.67 -6.57
C ALA A 128 8.98 21.58 -5.68
N ARG A 129 10.03 21.03 -5.06
CA ARG A 129 11.04 21.78 -4.29
C ARG A 129 12.08 22.49 -5.17
N GLY A 130 12.09 22.24 -6.48
CA GLY A 130 13.08 22.79 -7.41
C GLY A 130 14.44 22.10 -7.37
N ASN A 131 14.58 20.99 -6.65
CA ASN A 131 15.84 20.23 -6.56
C ASN A 131 16.12 19.40 -7.81
N MET A 132 15.07 19.09 -8.59
CA MET A 132 15.16 18.31 -9.82
C MET A 132 14.29 18.96 -10.89
N THR A 133 14.81 19.12 -12.10
CA THR A 133 13.98 19.60 -13.22
C THR A 133 13.16 18.46 -13.80
N ILE A 134 12.03 18.79 -14.43
CA ILE A 134 11.18 17.81 -15.13
C ILE A 134 11.97 17.08 -16.24
N GLU A 135 12.90 17.77 -16.89
CA GLU A 135 13.77 17.17 -17.91
C GLU A 135 14.75 16.17 -17.32
N GLN A 136 15.36 16.46 -16.16
CA GLN A 136 16.24 15.51 -15.47
C GLN A 136 15.49 14.27 -15.04
N PHE A 137 14.31 14.43 -14.44
CA PHE A 137 13.45 13.30 -14.07
C PHE A 137 13.07 12.46 -15.31
N ARG A 138 12.72 13.12 -16.42
CA ARG A 138 12.39 12.47 -17.67
C ARG A 138 13.57 11.71 -18.27
N GLN A 139 14.76 12.31 -18.29
CA GLN A 139 15.97 11.66 -18.77
C GLN A 139 16.28 10.42 -17.94
N GLN A 140 16.20 10.51 -16.62
CA GLN A 140 16.43 9.37 -15.71
C GLN A 140 15.41 8.24 -15.92
N MET A 141 14.14 8.57 -16.16
CA MET A 141 13.11 7.59 -16.53
C MET A 141 13.43 6.94 -17.89
N MET A 142 13.72 7.75 -18.91
CA MET A 142 14.05 7.28 -20.26
C MET A 142 15.27 6.37 -20.27
N GLU A 143 16.31 6.70 -19.51
CA GLU A 143 17.52 5.91 -19.37
C GLU A 143 17.24 4.54 -18.72
N ARG A 144 16.41 4.50 -17.66
CA ARG A 144 15.94 3.22 -17.07
C ARG A 144 15.14 2.38 -18.06
N PHE A 145 14.33 3.00 -18.93
CA PHE A 145 13.57 2.29 -19.96
C PHE A 145 14.44 1.82 -21.12
N ARG A 146 15.44 2.62 -21.50
CA ARG A 146 16.41 2.29 -22.55
C ARG A 146 17.26 1.10 -22.13
N ASN A 147 17.77 1.11 -20.90
CA ASN A 147 18.57 0.02 -20.34
C ASN A 147 17.74 -1.25 -20.05
N ARG A 148 16.40 -1.14 -19.98
CA ARG A 148 15.46 -2.28 -19.85
C ARG A 148 15.00 -2.87 -21.18
N ARG A 149 15.32 -2.25 -22.31
CA ARG A 149 15.09 -2.86 -23.62
C ARG A 149 16.36 -3.63 -23.97
N PRO A 150 16.38 -4.97 -23.89
CA PRO A 150 17.40 -5.71 -24.61
C PRO A 150 17.25 -5.33 -26.09
N GLU A 151 18.34 -4.86 -26.69
CA GLU A 151 18.48 -4.63 -28.14
C GLU A 151 18.45 -5.93 -28.95
N GLY A 152 18.22 -7.08 -28.30
CA GLY A 152 18.10 -8.38 -28.95
C GLY A 152 16.67 -8.65 -29.43
N ASP A 153 16.52 -8.79 -30.74
CA ASP A 153 15.43 -9.47 -31.43
C ASP A 153 14.04 -9.25 -30.82
N ARG A 154 13.44 -8.10 -31.13
CA ARG A 154 12.06 -8.22 -31.57
C ARG A 154 12.12 -9.11 -32.80
N PRO A 155 11.59 -10.36 -32.81
CA PRO A 155 11.25 -10.95 -34.08
C PRO A 155 10.42 -9.87 -34.77
N GLU A 156 10.83 -9.49 -35.99
CA GLU A 156 9.91 -8.89 -36.94
C GLU A 156 8.63 -9.66 -36.75
N ARG A 157 7.64 -9.01 -36.16
CA ARG A 157 6.32 -9.59 -36.00
C ARG A 157 5.83 -9.60 -37.41
N GLY A 158 6.19 -10.68 -38.12
CA GLY A 158 5.85 -10.89 -39.49
C GLY A 158 4.38 -10.62 -39.64
N GLU A 159 4.06 -10.05 -40.78
CA GLU A 159 2.81 -10.19 -41.51
C GLU A 159 2.27 -11.63 -41.45
N ARG A 160 1.86 -12.09 -40.27
CA ARG A 160 1.07 -13.31 -40.08
C ARG A 160 -0.32 -12.87 -39.67
N ASP A 161 -1.19 -13.02 -40.67
CA ASP A 161 -2.63 -13.23 -40.58
C ASP A 161 -3.45 -12.11 -39.96
N ARG A 162 -3.74 -11.13 -40.81
CA ARG A 162 -4.91 -10.24 -40.75
C ARG A 162 -6.24 -10.97 -41.07
N ASN A 163 -6.41 -12.23 -40.66
CA ASN A 163 -7.63 -13.02 -40.95
C ASN A 163 -8.23 -13.73 -39.73
N GLY A 164 -7.93 -13.29 -38.51
CA GLY A 164 -8.69 -13.68 -37.32
C GLY A 164 -9.65 -12.57 -36.88
N PRO A 165 -10.95 -12.84 -36.61
CA PRO A 165 -11.88 -11.88 -36.03
C PRO A 165 -11.48 -11.64 -34.56
N SER A 166 -10.42 -10.86 -34.37
CA SER A 166 -10.00 -10.38 -33.07
C SER A 166 -10.35 -8.90 -33.02
N GLU A 167 -11.44 -8.58 -32.32
CA GLU A 167 -11.83 -7.25 -31.90
C GLU A 167 -10.69 -6.61 -31.11
N ARG A 168 -9.70 -6.07 -31.82
CA ARG A 168 -8.68 -5.23 -31.19
C ARG A 168 -9.41 -3.97 -30.73
N PRO A 169 -9.44 -3.67 -29.43
CA PRO A 169 -10.18 -2.53 -28.93
C PRO A 169 -9.74 -1.26 -29.65
N SER A 170 -10.73 -0.50 -30.10
CA SER A 170 -10.55 0.75 -30.82
C SER A 170 -9.66 1.69 -30.00
N ALA A 171 -8.98 2.61 -30.69
CA ALA A 171 -8.27 3.68 -29.99
C ALA A 171 -9.23 4.47 -29.07
N GLY A 172 -10.51 4.55 -29.44
CA GLY A 172 -11.60 5.08 -28.60
C GLY A 172 -11.79 4.28 -27.31
N ASP A 173 -12.02 2.97 -27.41
CA ASP A 173 -12.23 2.09 -26.25
C ASP A 173 -11.04 2.09 -25.28
N ARG A 174 -9.82 2.17 -25.82
CA ARG A 174 -8.60 2.31 -25.00
C ARG A 174 -8.59 3.62 -24.24
N ARG A 175 -9.03 4.71 -24.88
CA ARG A 175 -9.13 6.03 -24.25
C ARG A 175 -10.22 6.06 -23.19
N GLU A 176 -11.38 5.45 -23.44
CA GLU A 176 -12.48 5.39 -22.47
C GLU A 176 -12.14 4.52 -21.26
N ARG A 177 -11.55 3.34 -21.45
CA ARG A 177 -11.05 2.51 -20.33
C ARG A 177 -9.99 3.24 -19.51
N PHE A 178 -9.14 4.02 -20.19
CA PHE A 178 -8.13 4.84 -19.52
C PHE A 178 -8.79 5.95 -18.69
N VAL A 179 -9.74 6.69 -19.27
CA VAL A 179 -10.47 7.77 -18.59
C VAL A 179 -11.30 7.23 -17.43
N GLY A 180 -12.02 6.11 -17.60
CA GLY A 180 -12.80 5.48 -16.53
C GLY A 180 -11.94 5.00 -15.36
N ARG A 181 -10.76 4.42 -15.66
CA ARG A 181 -9.79 4.03 -14.62
C ARG A 181 -9.22 5.25 -13.88
N MET A 182 -9.04 6.37 -14.59
CA MET A 182 -8.56 7.63 -14.01
C MET A 182 -9.63 8.29 -13.14
N SER A 183 -10.90 8.28 -13.58
CA SER A 183 -12.06 8.78 -12.83
C SER A 183 -12.27 8.00 -11.53
N ASN A 184 -12.17 6.66 -11.58
CA ASN A 184 -12.25 5.84 -10.36
C ASN A 184 -11.06 6.06 -9.41
N MET A 185 -9.89 6.48 -9.89
CA MET A 185 -8.80 6.92 -9.00
C MET A 185 -9.08 8.29 -8.39
N PHE A 186 -9.69 9.22 -9.13
CA PHE A 186 -10.05 10.55 -8.61
C PHE A 186 -11.10 10.49 -7.51
N GLN A 187 -12.05 9.56 -7.61
CA GLN A 187 -13.09 9.39 -6.58
C GLN A 187 -12.58 8.65 -5.34
N ASN A 188 -11.55 7.80 -5.48
CA ASN A 188 -11.07 6.93 -4.40
C ASN A 188 -9.67 7.30 -3.86
N GLY A 189 -9.06 8.40 -4.33
CA GLY A 189 -7.65 8.71 -4.06
C GLY A 189 -7.36 10.21 -3.95
N ASP A 190 -6.44 10.53 -3.05
CA ASP A 190 -5.97 11.86 -2.65
C ASP A 190 -5.79 12.85 -3.82
N GLY A 191 -6.74 13.79 -3.94
CA GLY A 191 -6.84 14.72 -5.08
C GLY A 191 -5.62 15.64 -5.23
N GLN A 192 -4.88 15.91 -4.15
CA GLN A 192 -3.64 16.68 -4.20
C GLN A 192 -2.54 15.93 -4.94
N ARG A 193 -2.36 14.64 -4.64
CA ARG A 193 -1.41 13.76 -5.32
C ARG A 193 -1.76 13.61 -6.80
N MET A 194 -3.05 13.48 -7.09
CA MET A 194 -3.57 13.35 -8.46
C MET A 194 -3.38 14.64 -9.27
N GLY A 195 -3.57 15.81 -8.66
CA GLY A 195 -3.35 17.12 -9.27
C GLY A 195 -1.89 17.33 -9.67
N LEU A 196 -0.96 17.00 -8.78
CA LEU A 196 0.48 17.01 -9.07
C LEU A 196 0.84 16.06 -10.22
N MET A 197 0.29 14.84 -10.21
CA MET A 197 0.53 13.85 -11.26
C MET A 197 -0.07 14.27 -12.60
N MET A 198 -1.25 14.90 -12.61
CA MET A 198 -1.90 15.47 -13.79
C MET A 198 -1.12 16.65 -14.36
N GLY A 199 -0.69 17.60 -13.52
CA GLY A 199 0.14 18.73 -13.93
C GLY A 199 1.46 18.27 -14.56
N PHE A 200 2.10 17.30 -13.91
CA PHE A 200 3.30 16.66 -14.43
C PHE A 200 3.07 15.97 -15.78
N ARG A 201 1.94 15.28 -15.96
CA ARG A 201 1.57 14.64 -17.23
C ARG A 201 1.20 15.64 -18.32
N ALA A 202 0.56 16.76 -17.98
CA ALA A 202 0.21 17.82 -18.91
C ALA A 202 1.45 18.53 -19.47
N GLN A 203 2.52 18.61 -18.67
CA GLN A 203 3.82 19.14 -19.07
C GLN A 203 4.68 18.14 -19.88
N MET A 204 4.31 16.85 -19.94
CA MET A 204 4.95 15.93 -20.87
C MET A 204 4.44 16.15 -22.30
N PRO A 205 5.33 16.45 -23.27
CA PRO A 205 4.90 16.57 -24.67
C PRO A 205 4.38 15.22 -25.20
N ARG A 206 3.16 15.22 -25.76
CA ARG A 206 2.44 14.07 -26.33
C ARG A 206 3.08 13.52 -27.63
N ARG A 207 4.39 13.35 -27.69
CA ARG A 207 5.10 13.03 -28.94
C ARG A 207 5.15 11.54 -29.33
N ALA A 208 4.45 10.64 -28.65
CA ALA A 208 4.57 9.19 -28.93
C ALA A 208 3.28 8.50 -29.45
N ALA A 209 2.23 9.23 -29.83
CA ALA A 209 0.94 8.63 -30.19
C ALA A 209 0.44 8.92 -31.62
N GLY A 210 1.21 9.54 -32.51
CA GLY A 210 0.65 9.93 -33.81
C GLY A 210 1.59 10.37 -34.93
N GLU A 211 2.86 9.95 -34.95
CA GLU A 211 3.72 10.19 -36.13
C GLU A 211 3.86 8.90 -36.95
N SER A 212 2.71 8.38 -37.40
CA SER A 212 2.61 7.54 -38.59
C SER A 212 2.44 8.47 -39.78
N ARG A 213 3.48 9.24 -40.11
CA ARG A 213 3.54 10.03 -41.34
C ARG A 213 3.66 9.07 -42.51
N SER A 214 2.54 8.91 -43.22
CA SER A 214 2.45 8.84 -44.69
C SER A 214 3.76 8.51 -45.41
N GLY A 215 3.85 7.29 -45.94
CA GLY A 215 4.89 6.93 -46.90
C GLY A 215 4.89 7.86 -48.12
N PRO A 216 6.03 7.97 -48.82
CA PRO A 216 6.12 8.76 -50.04
C PRO A 216 5.17 8.18 -51.10
N PRO A 217 4.48 9.01 -51.91
CA PRO A 217 3.76 8.51 -53.06
C PRO A 217 4.79 7.93 -54.05
N GLY A 218 4.78 6.61 -54.20
CA GLY A 218 5.40 5.93 -55.33
C GLY A 218 4.73 6.41 -56.63
N GLY A 219 5.55 6.72 -57.62
CA GLY A 219 5.15 7.39 -58.85
C GLY A 219 4.31 6.56 -59.82
N GLY A 220 3.77 7.32 -60.77
CA GLY A 220 3.18 6.96 -62.05
C GLY A 220 3.20 8.20 -62.92
#